data_AF-R8CSG3-F1
#
_entry.id   AF-R8CSG3-F1
#
_cell.length_a   1.000
_cell.length_b   1.000
_cell.length_c   1.000
_cell.angle_alpha   90.00
_cell.angle_beta   90.00
_cell.angle_gamma   90.00
#
_symmetry.space_group_name_H-M   'P 1'
#
loop_
_entity.id
_entity.type
_entity.pdbx_description
1 polymer ?
#
loop_
_entity_poly.entity_id
_entity_poly.type
_entity_poly.pdbx_seq_one_letter_code
_entity_poly.pdbx_strand_id
1 'polypeptide(L)'
;MEQGEVDKIRIVQYTHEGDPIFQTLEHSEKDILYVLDNRQDQFAGDHKRLHKDSCKRIVKEQRESETAYRLIDCTNENGRNGYDLLYVLKK
;
A
#
# COMPACT_ATOMS: atom_id res chain seq x y z
N MET A 1 30.37 3.49 -1.72
CA MET A 1 28.95 3.72 -1.44
C MET A 1 28.32 2.34 -1.32
N GLU A 2 28.05 1.88 -0.10
CA GLU A 2 27.20 0.71 0.09
C GLU A 2 25.78 1.17 -0.21
N GLN A 3 25.23 0.75 -1.36
CA GLN A 3 23.80 0.87 -1.60
C GLN A 3 23.15 -0.10 -0.61
N GLY A 4 22.38 0.42 0.35
CA GLY A 4 21.62 -0.42 1.28
C GLY A 4 20.75 -1.41 0.51
N GLU A 5 20.59 -2.62 1.03
CA GLU A 5 19.75 -3.65 0.41
C GLU A 5 18.32 -3.11 0.22
N VAL A 6 17.78 -3.25 -0.99
CA VAL A 6 16.42 -2.82 -1.31
C VAL A 6 15.45 -3.76 -0.62
N ASP A 7 14.77 -3.26 0.42
CA ASP A 7 13.73 -4.01 1.10
C ASP A 7 12.45 -4.02 0.29
N LYS A 8 11.88 -5.21 0.12
CA LYS A 8 10.65 -5.42 -0.64
C LYS A 8 9.61 -6.19 0.16
N ILE A 9 8.44 -5.60 0.32
CA ILE A 9 7.29 -6.19 1.02
C ILE A 9 6.12 -6.30 0.05
N ARG A 10 5.41 -7.42 0.09
CA ARG A 10 4.13 -7.59 -0.60
C ARG A 10 3.03 -7.91 0.42
N ILE A 11 2.00 -7.09 0.41
CA ILE A 11 0.78 -7.28 1.17
C ILE A 11 -0.29 -7.77 0.19
N VAL A 12 -0.98 -8.84 0.56
CA VAL A 12 -2.10 -9.39 -0.21
C VAL A 12 -3.37 -9.19 0.61
N GLN A 13 -4.31 -8.47 0.02
CA GLN A 13 -5.65 -8.30 0.56
C GLN A 13 -6.62 -9.05 -0.36
N TYR A 14 -7.74 -9.50 0.18
CA TYR A 14 -8.76 -10.19 -0.58
C TYR A 14 -10.03 -9.36 -0.60
N THR A 15 -10.70 -9.30 -1.75
CA THR A 15 -12.04 -8.73 -1.85
C THR A 15 -13.03 -9.57 -1.05
N HIS A 16 -14.26 -9.09 -0.93
CA HIS A 16 -15.34 -9.83 -0.30
C HIS A 16 -15.66 -11.15 -1.03
N GLU A 17 -15.45 -11.19 -2.35
CA GLU A 17 -15.61 -12.36 -3.21
C GLU A 17 -14.39 -13.30 -3.17
N GLY A 18 -13.28 -12.87 -2.56
CA GLY A 18 -12.05 -13.65 -2.42
C GLY A 18 -11.03 -13.46 -3.53
N ASP A 19 -11.19 -12.45 -4.40
CA ASP A 19 -10.17 -12.13 -5.40
C ASP A 19 -9.01 -11.35 -4.77
N PRO A 20 -7.75 -11.63 -5.14
CA PRO A 20 -6.60 -10.97 -4.54
C PRO A 20 -6.34 -9.58 -5.12
N ILE A 21 -5.96 -8.67 -4.23
CA ILE A 21 -5.40 -7.34 -4.52
C ILE A 21 -3.99 -7.30 -3.94
N PHE A 22 -3.00 -6.97 -4.78
CA PHE A 22 -1.60 -6.93 -4.39
C PHE A 22 -1.12 -5.49 -4.16
N GLN A 23 -0.58 -5.24 -2.98
CA GLN A 23 0.12 -4.00 -2.63
C GLN A 23 1.60 -4.32 -2.44
N THR A 24 2.48 -3.82 -3.30
CA THR A 24 3.93 -4.01 -3.19
C THR A 24 4.61 -2.71 -2.82
N LEU A 25 5.46 -2.77 -1.80
CA LEU A 25 6.31 -1.69 -1.31
C LEU A 25 7.76 -2.05 -1.58
N GLU A 26 8.47 -1.14 -2.21
CA GLU A 26 9.91 -1.27 -2.45
C GLU A 26 10.58 -0.02 -1.89
N HIS A 27 11.36 -0.20 -0.82
CA HIS A 27 12.04 0.89 -0.15
C HIS A 27 13.40 1.14 -0.82
N SER A 28 13.59 2.37 -1.28
CA SER A 28 14.88 2.93 -1.67
C SER A 28 15.39 3.85 -0.56
N GLU A 29 16.64 4.33 -0.62
CA GLU A 29 17.22 5.21 0.41
C GLU A 29 16.38 6.46 0.74
N LYS A 30 15.48 6.90 -0.16
CA LYS A 30 14.75 8.18 -0.04
C LYS A 30 13.23 8.06 -0.18
N ASP A 31 12.76 7.02 -0.85
CA ASP A 31 11.39 6.90 -1.33
C ASP A 31 10.90 5.45 -1.23
N ILE A 32 9.60 5.29 -1.07
CA ILE A 32 8.89 4.01 -1.15
C ILE A 32 8.13 3.99 -2.46
N LEU A 33 8.55 3.09 -3.37
CA LEU A 33 7.79 2.80 -4.57
C LEU A 33 6.60 1.91 -4.19
N TYR A 34 5.40 2.43 -4.41
CA TYR A 34 4.15 1.73 -4.18
C TYR A 34 3.57 1.22 -5.50
N VAL A 35 3.18 -0.05 -5.52
CA VAL A 35 2.46 -0.67 -6.65
C VAL A 35 1.20 -1.35 -6.14
N LEU A 36 0.04 -0.92 -6.65
CA LEU A 36 -1.25 -1.56 -6.45
C LEU A 36 -1.65 -2.29 -7.72
N ASP A 37 -1.85 -3.61 -7.62
CA ASP A 37 -2.31 -4.46 -8.70
C ASP A 37 -3.62 -5.14 -8.30
N ASN A 38 -4.74 -4.68 -8.89
CA ASN A 38 -6.07 -5.28 -8.71
C ASN A 38 -6.56 -5.94 -10.01
N ARG A 39 -5.67 -6.31 -10.94
CA ARG A 39 -6.09 -6.91 -12.22
C ARG A 39 -6.74 -8.29 -12.07
N GLN A 40 -6.55 -8.93 -10.92
CA GLN A 40 -7.16 -10.21 -10.57
C GLN A 40 -8.55 -10.07 -9.91
N ASP A 41 -8.95 -8.86 -9.50
CA ASP A 41 -10.30 -8.58 -9.00
C ASP A 41 -11.30 -8.67 -10.15
N GLN A 42 -12.09 -9.75 -10.22
CA GLN A 42 -12.99 -10.01 -11.35
C GLN A 42 -14.09 -8.95 -11.46
N PHE A 43 -14.47 -8.33 -10.34
CA PHE A 43 -15.59 -7.42 -10.19
C PHE A 43 -15.20 -5.93 -10.23
N ALA A 44 -13.91 -5.59 -10.28
CA ALA A 44 -13.42 -4.21 -10.39
C ALA A 44 -13.80 -3.48 -11.70
N GLY A 45 -14.36 -4.15 -12.71
CA GLY A 45 -14.76 -3.52 -13.97
C GLY A 45 -13.62 -2.74 -14.64
N ASP A 46 -13.89 -1.50 -15.06
CA ASP A 46 -12.91 -0.59 -15.68
C ASP A 46 -11.85 -0.06 -14.68
N HIS A 47 -12.01 -0.36 -13.39
CA HIS A 47 -11.04 0.00 -12.36
C HIS A 47 -9.92 -1.03 -12.18
N LYS A 48 -9.93 -2.13 -12.95
CA LYS A 48 -8.80 -3.07 -13.06
C LYS A 48 -7.59 -2.35 -13.63
N ARG A 49 -6.55 -2.16 -12.83
CA ARG A 49 -5.34 -1.48 -13.27
C ARG A 49 -4.12 -1.88 -12.47
N LEU A 50 -2.98 -1.59 -13.05
CA LEU A 50 -1.72 -1.49 -12.32
C LEU A 50 -1.50 -0.01 -12.00
N HIS A 51 -1.62 0.36 -10.73
CA HIS A 51 -1.38 1.72 -10.26
C HIS A 51 -0.02 1.80 -9.56
N LYS A 52 0.70 2.90 -9.77
CA LYS A 52 2.02 3.13 -9.17
C LYS A 52 2.07 4.51 -8.55
N ASP A 53 2.74 4.62 -7.41
CA ASP A 53 3.04 5.91 -6.80
C ASP A 53 4.39 5.90 -6.07
N SER A 54 4.90 7.08 -5.75
CA SER A 54 6.06 7.28 -4.89
C SER A 54 5.64 7.99 -3.62
N CYS A 55 5.93 7.40 -2.46
CA CYS A 55 5.58 7.88 -1.13
C CYS A 55 6.83 8.02 -0.26
N LYS A 56 6.81 8.86 0.79
CA LYS A 56 8.01 9.09 1.62
C LYS A 56 8.13 8.17 2.82
N ARG A 57 7.02 7.75 3.42
CA ARG A 57 7.07 7.02 4.71
C ARG A 57 5.81 6.22 5.01
N ILE A 58 5.98 5.26 5.91
CA ILE A 58 4.89 4.51 6.55
C ILE A 58 4.66 5.10 7.93
N VAL A 59 3.40 5.35 8.29
CA VAL A 59 3.00 5.75 9.64
C VAL A 59 2.14 4.68 10.28
N LYS A 60 2.31 4.56 11.60
CA LYS A 60 1.48 3.75 12.49
C LYS A 60 0.51 4.69 13.22
N GLU A 61 -0.76 4.59 12.91
CA GLU A 61 -1.83 5.33 13.57
C GLU A 61 -2.54 4.44 14.58
N GLN A 62 -2.51 4.82 15.86
CA GLN A 62 -3.27 4.11 16.89
C GLN A 62 -4.67 4.72 17.00
N ARG A 63 -5.70 3.90 16.81
CA ARG A 63 -7.12 4.26 16.93
C ARG A 63 -7.74 3.53 18.13
N GLU A 64 -8.98 3.84 18.47
CA GLU A 64 -9.62 3.23 19.65
C GLU A 64 -9.71 1.70 19.55
N SER A 65 -10.14 1.17 18.39
CA SER A 65 -10.37 -0.26 18.15
C SER A 65 -9.25 -0.97 17.37
N GLU A 66 -8.37 -0.22 16.72
CA GLU A 66 -7.41 -0.77 15.76
C GLU A 66 -6.10 0.02 15.70
N THR A 67 -5.10 -0.57 15.06
CA THR A 67 -3.89 0.10 14.60
C THR A 67 -3.88 0.08 13.07
N ALA A 68 -3.81 1.26 12.46
CA ALA A 68 -3.70 1.41 11.01
C ALA A 68 -2.25 1.68 10.61
N TYR A 69 -1.79 1.02 9.54
CA TYR A 69 -0.52 1.28 8.88
C TYR A 69 -0.80 1.90 7.52
N ARG A 70 -0.21 3.08 7.26
CA ARG A 70 -0.53 3.88 6.07
C ARG A 70 0.74 4.40 5.42
N LEU A 71 0.78 4.40 4.09
CA LEU A 71 1.71 5.22 3.31
C LEU A 71 1.21 6.64 3.30
N ILE A 72 2.13 7.59 3.43
CA ILE A 72 1.80 9.01 3.32
C ILE A 72 2.88 9.79 2.57
N ASP A 73 2.57 11.05 2.27
CA ASP A 73 3.42 11.96 1.49
C ASP A 73 3.66 11.39 0.08
N CYS A 74 2.57 10.94 -0.56
CA CYS A 74 2.57 10.31 -1.87
C CYS A 74 2.36 11.34 -3.00
N THR A 75 2.94 11.08 -4.17
CA THR A 75 3.02 12.06 -5.27
C THR A 75 1.70 12.23 -6.02
N ASN A 76 0.94 11.15 -6.21
CA ASN A 76 -0.23 11.14 -7.11
C ASN A 76 -1.58 11.03 -6.38
N GLU A 77 -1.58 11.15 -5.05
CA GLU A 77 -2.78 11.01 -4.22
C GLU A 77 -3.56 12.34 -4.15
N ASN A 78 -4.57 12.47 -5.02
CA ASN A 78 -5.47 13.63 -5.11
C ASN A 78 -6.29 13.86 -3.83
N GLY A 79 -5.68 14.51 -2.83
CA GLY A 79 -6.36 15.07 -1.65
C GLY A 79 -6.45 14.18 -0.41
N ARG A 80 -6.02 12.91 -0.47
CA ARG A 80 -5.96 11.99 0.69
C ARG A 80 -4.54 11.73 1.19
N ASN A 81 -3.53 12.19 0.44
CA ASN A 81 -2.12 12.22 0.78
C ASN A 81 -1.53 10.86 1.21
N GLY A 82 -2.09 9.73 0.75
CA GLY A 82 -1.60 8.41 1.16
C GLY A 82 -2.49 7.19 0.88
N TYR A 83 -1.97 6.00 1.18
CA TYR A 83 -2.65 4.72 0.98
C TYR A 83 -2.70 3.88 2.26
N ASP A 84 -3.79 3.15 2.47
CA ASP A 84 -3.94 2.23 3.61
C ASP A 84 -3.32 0.86 3.30
N LEU A 85 -2.40 0.40 4.16
CA LEU A 85 -1.67 -0.86 3.98
C LEU A 85 -2.29 -2.02 4.77
N LEU A 86 -2.52 -1.81 6.07
CA LEU A 86 -2.97 -2.85 6.99
C LEU A 86 -3.69 -2.26 8.19
N TYR A 87 -4.77 -2.90 8.62
CA TYR A 87 -5.43 -2.65 9.89
C TYR A 87 -5.27 -3.86 10.80
N VAL A 88 -4.85 -3.62 12.04
CA VAL A 88 -4.69 -4.65 13.08
C VAL A 88 -5.63 -4.33 14.23
N LEU A 89 -6.63 -5.18 14.45
CA LEU A 89 -7.56 -5.04 15.56
C LEU A 89 -6.81 -5.14 16.90
N LYS A 90 -7.16 -4.27 17.84
CA LYS A 90 -6.67 -4.38 19.21
C LYS A 90 -7.34 -5.58 19.90
N LYS A 91 -6.55 -6.39 20.59
CA LYS A 91 -7.03 -7.50 21.41
C LYS A 91 -7.55 -6.99 22.75
#